data_AF-A0A948W6N3-F1
#
_entry.id   AF-A0A948W6N3-F1
#
_cell.length_a   1.000
_cell.length_b   1.000
_cell.length_c   1.000
_cell.angle_alpha   90.00
_cell.angle_beta   90.00
_cell.angle_gamma   90.00
#
_symmetry.space_group_name_H-M   'P 1'
#
loop_
_entity.id
_entity.type
_entity.pdbx_description
1 polymer ?
#
loop_
_entity_poly.entity_id
_entity_poly.type
_entity_poly.pdbx_seq_one_letter_code
_entity_poly.pdbx_strand_id
1 'polypeptide(L)'
;MMGRAKRKCPPPVEDEPGIVVPPNLDTGRILGIDPGSLKTGFGVLQHIKSEVFWIRSGIMQPPKGQHLLVRLGWLNKTFGEILDEIQPAVVALETSFVGRNMKTALILGQARGALITAATIRNLPVLEFSPAEVKLSIVGHGSASKQQMQGMIPQLIHGLKHDPSEDEADALGVALCCLHRKIREEWRDFASSREND
;
A
#
# COMPACT_ATOMS: atom_id res chain seq x y z
N MET A 1 40.36 28.67 8.40
CA MET A 1 40.22 27.30 7.87
C MET A 1 38.73 26.94 7.93
N MET A 2 38.15 26.48 6.81
CA MET A 2 36.75 26.02 6.60
C MET A 2 35.63 27.05 6.87
N GLY A 3 34.65 27.34 5.99
CA GLY A 3 34.23 26.74 4.73
C GLY A 3 32.97 25.87 4.87
N ARG A 4 31.83 26.36 4.30
CA ARG A 4 30.48 25.76 4.13
C ARG A 4 29.52 25.92 5.32
N ALA A 5 28.21 26.18 5.18
CA ALA A 5 27.31 26.16 4.02
C ALA A 5 26.20 27.22 4.20
N LYS A 6 25.88 27.98 3.15
CA LYS A 6 24.58 28.66 3.03
C LYS A 6 23.67 27.76 2.19
N ARG A 7 22.67 27.16 2.83
CA ARG A 7 21.43 26.76 2.15
C ARG A 7 20.30 27.48 2.88
N LYS A 8 19.86 28.61 2.33
CA LYS A 8 18.59 29.22 2.73
C LYS A 8 17.49 28.31 2.19
N CYS A 9 16.70 27.73 3.08
CA CYS A 9 15.41 27.16 2.70
C CYS A 9 14.56 28.26 2.04
N PRO A 10 13.79 27.96 0.98
CA PRO A 10 12.73 28.85 0.55
C PRO A 10 11.72 29.04 1.71
N PRO A 11 11.09 30.22 1.83
CA PRO A 11 10.11 30.49 2.88
C PRO A 11 8.89 29.55 2.76
N PRO A 12 8.16 29.32 3.86
CA PRO A 12 6.95 28.51 3.84
C PRO A 12 5.88 29.21 3.01
N VAL A 13 5.20 28.44 2.16
CA VAL A 13 3.99 28.89 1.47
C VAL A 13 2.85 28.57 2.43
N GLU A 14 2.23 29.60 3.02
CA GLU A 14 1.03 29.48 3.85
C GLU A 14 -0.22 29.86 3.04
N ASP A 15 -1.30 29.14 3.36
CA ASP A 15 -2.74 29.38 3.14
C ASP A 15 -3.44 28.98 1.83
N GLU A 16 -3.77 27.68 1.72
CA GLU A 16 -5.16 27.20 1.49
C GLU A 16 -5.39 25.83 2.21
N PRO A 17 -6.56 25.58 2.85
CA PRO A 17 -6.92 24.25 3.34
C PRO A 17 -7.49 23.40 2.20
N GLY A 18 -6.64 23.09 1.22
CA GLY A 18 -7.00 22.31 0.03
C GLY A 18 -5.97 21.21 -0.21
N ILE A 19 -6.39 19.98 0.05
CA ILE A 19 -5.83 18.67 -0.38
C ILE A 19 -4.41 18.73 -0.99
N VAL A 20 -3.44 18.20 -0.24
CA VAL A 20 -2.10 17.91 -0.77
C VAL A 20 -2.22 16.79 -1.80
N VAL A 21 -2.31 17.15 -3.08
CA VAL A 21 -2.01 16.22 -4.18
C VAL A 21 -0.57 15.75 -3.97
N PRO A 22 -0.29 14.45 -3.75
CA PRO A 22 1.10 14.01 -3.65
C PRO A 22 1.78 14.36 -4.98
N PRO A 23 2.80 15.23 -4.97
CA PRO A 23 3.23 15.95 -6.16
C PRO A 23 3.93 15.08 -7.21
N ASN A 24 3.95 13.75 -7.07
CA ASN A 24 4.36 12.82 -8.11
C ASN A 24 4.04 11.38 -7.70
N LEU A 25 3.13 10.71 -8.40
CA LEU A 25 3.10 9.24 -8.42
C LEU A 25 4.32 8.68 -9.18
N ASP A 26 4.91 9.47 -10.09
CA ASP A 26 6.13 9.12 -10.84
C ASP A 26 7.40 9.04 -9.98
N THR A 27 7.33 9.56 -8.75
CA THR A 27 8.41 9.49 -7.73
C THR A 27 7.83 9.27 -6.32
N GLY A 28 6.60 8.78 -6.22
CA GLY A 28 5.91 8.52 -4.96
C GLY A 28 6.01 7.06 -4.55
N ARG A 29 6.07 6.79 -3.24
CA ARG A 29 6.05 5.42 -2.72
C ARG A 29 4.63 4.88 -2.71
N ILE A 30 4.44 3.67 -3.20
CA ILE A 30 3.18 2.93 -3.13
C ILE A 30 3.34 1.86 -2.06
N LEU A 31 2.40 1.81 -1.12
CA LEU A 31 2.35 0.78 -0.08
C LEU A 31 1.23 -0.20 -0.40
N GLY A 32 1.57 -1.38 -0.92
CA GLY A 32 0.65 -2.48 -1.14
C GLY A 32 0.43 -3.30 0.12
N ILE A 33 -0.81 -3.75 0.34
CA ILE A 33 -1.26 -4.49 1.52
C ILE A 33 -2.13 -5.68 1.10
N ASP A 34 -1.72 -6.87 1.54
CA ASP A 34 -2.55 -8.08 1.55
C ASP A 34 -3.09 -8.30 2.99
N PRO A 35 -4.37 -7.97 3.24
CA PRO A 35 -4.92 -7.90 4.59
C PRO A 35 -5.21 -9.29 5.18
N GLY A 36 -4.83 -9.48 6.45
CA GLY A 36 -5.25 -10.64 7.23
C GLY A 36 -5.16 -10.44 8.74
N SER A 37 -6.11 -11.03 9.47
CA SER A 37 -6.20 -10.83 10.94
C SER A 37 -5.07 -11.50 11.75
N LEU A 38 -4.34 -12.45 11.15
CA LEU A 38 -3.25 -13.20 11.76
C LEU A 38 -1.89 -12.85 11.15
N LYS A 39 -1.88 -12.51 9.87
CA LYS A 39 -0.74 -12.06 9.09
C LYS A 39 -1.27 -11.06 8.08
N THR A 40 -0.61 -9.93 7.94
CA THR A 40 -0.88 -8.95 6.89
C THR A 40 0.43 -8.71 6.17
N GLY A 41 0.47 -9.03 4.87
CA GLY A 41 1.62 -8.74 4.02
C GLY A 41 1.68 -7.24 3.69
N PHE A 42 2.88 -6.69 3.60
CA PHE A 42 3.07 -5.33 3.08
C PHE A 42 4.28 -5.24 2.15
N GLY A 43 4.18 -4.37 1.14
CA GLY A 43 5.24 -4.10 0.18
C GLY A 43 5.27 -2.64 -0.22
N VAL A 44 6.45 -2.01 -0.15
CA VAL A 44 6.68 -0.62 -0.53
C VAL A 44 7.49 -0.59 -1.83
N LEU A 45 6.89 -0.02 -2.86
CA LEU A 45 7.50 0.17 -4.16
C LEU A 45 7.64 1.64 -4.50
N GLN A 46 8.65 1.96 -5.28
CA GLN A 46 8.95 3.30 -5.75
C GLN A 46 9.12 3.24 -7.26
N HIS A 47 8.29 3.96 -8.00
CA HIS A 47 8.50 4.16 -9.43
C HIS A 47 9.56 5.25 -9.62
N ILE A 48 10.56 4.98 -10.47
CA ILE A 48 11.55 5.96 -10.90
C ILE A 48 11.71 5.80 -12.41
N LYS A 49 11.25 6.81 -13.16
CA LYS A 49 11.19 6.83 -14.63
C LYS A 49 10.30 5.74 -15.22
N SER A 50 10.87 4.57 -15.53
CA SER A 50 10.19 3.43 -16.14
C SER A 50 10.48 2.12 -15.39
N GLU A 51 11.16 2.23 -14.25
CA GLU A 51 11.59 1.08 -13.45
C GLU A 51 10.92 1.16 -12.07
N VAL A 52 10.61 -0.02 -11.54
CA VAL A 52 10.00 -0.18 -10.22
C VAL A 52 11.05 -0.69 -9.24
N PHE A 53 11.28 0.05 -8.16
CA PHE A 53 12.28 -0.28 -7.15
C PHE A 53 11.63 -0.74 -5.85
N TRP A 54 12.15 -1.84 -5.30
CA TRP A 54 11.82 -2.29 -3.95
C TRP A 54 12.42 -1.35 -2.91
N ILE A 55 11.59 -0.92 -1.95
CA ILE A 55 12.03 -0.12 -0.81
C ILE A 55 12.06 -0.98 0.46
N ARG A 56 10.96 -1.69 0.73
CA ARG A 56 10.79 -2.54 1.93
C ARG A 56 9.61 -3.47 1.71
N SER A 57 9.67 -4.69 2.25
CA SER A 57 8.51 -5.59 2.37
C SER A 57 8.59 -6.37 3.67
N GLY A 58 7.48 -7.00 4.06
CA GLY A 58 7.45 -7.89 5.20
C GLY A 58 6.04 -8.30 5.58
N ILE A 59 5.92 -8.86 6.78
CA ILE A 59 4.65 -9.33 7.35
C ILE A 59 4.44 -8.68 8.70
N MET A 60 3.28 -8.04 8.88
CA MET A 60 2.76 -7.66 10.19
C MET A 60 2.05 -8.85 10.82
N GLN A 61 2.59 -9.36 11.92
CA GLN A 61 2.03 -10.48 12.66
C GLN A 61 1.80 -10.10 14.14
N PRO A 62 0.54 -10.04 14.60
CA PRO A 62 0.24 -9.79 16.02
C PRO A 62 0.82 -10.89 16.92
N PRO A 63 1.12 -10.59 18.20
CA PRO A 63 1.55 -11.60 19.17
C PRO A 63 0.57 -12.78 19.25
N LYS A 64 1.12 -14.00 19.35
CA LYS A 64 0.33 -15.23 19.41
C LYS A 64 -0.57 -15.25 20.65
N GLY A 65 -1.74 -15.90 20.54
CA GLY A 65 -2.67 -16.11 21.65
C GLY A 65 -3.53 -14.90 22.03
N GLN A 66 -3.40 -13.77 21.35
CA GLN A 66 -4.16 -12.56 21.66
C GLN A 66 -5.60 -12.60 21.13
N HIS A 67 -6.52 -12.02 21.90
CA HIS A 67 -7.92 -11.84 21.50
C HIS A 67 -8.02 -10.97 20.25
N LEU A 68 -9.04 -11.21 19.40
CA LEU A 68 -9.21 -10.54 18.12
C LEU A 68 -9.15 -9.01 18.23
N LEU A 69 -9.88 -8.42 19.18
CA LEU A 69 -9.92 -6.96 19.35
C LEU A 69 -8.53 -6.37 19.67
N VAL A 70 -7.72 -7.08 20.46
CA VAL A 70 -6.34 -6.68 20.77
C VAL A 70 -5.47 -6.76 19.52
N ARG A 71 -5.63 -7.81 18.71
CA ARG A 71 -4.91 -7.96 17.43
C ARG A 71 -5.26 -6.85 16.44
N LEU A 72 -6.54 -6.44 16.38
CA LEU A 72 -6.98 -5.33 15.51
C LEU A 72 -6.39 -3.99 15.95
N GLY A 73 -6.38 -3.70 17.26
CA GLY A 73 -5.72 -2.51 17.80
C GLY A 73 -4.21 -2.52 17.54
N TRP A 74 -3.56 -3.66 17.72
CA TRP A 74 -2.14 -3.83 17.35
C TRP A 74 -1.91 -3.59 15.86
N LEU A 75 -2.75 -4.16 14.99
CA LEU A 75 -2.62 -4.01 13.53
C LEU A 75 -2.75 -2.55 13.10
N ASN A 76 -3.76 -1.83 13.61
CA ASN A 76 -3.96 -0.41 13.33
C ASN A 76 -2.74 0.42 13.76
N LYS A 77 -2.25 0.19 14.99
CA LYS A 77 -1.09 0.90 15.53
C LYS A 77 0.18 0.63 14.72
N THR A 78 0.53 -0.64 14.53
CA THR A 78 1.74 -1.05 13.79
C THR A 78 1.70 -0.57 12.34
N PHE A 79 0.54 -0.65 11.70
CA PHE A 79 0.40 -0.13 10.34
C PHE A 79 0.56 1.40 10.32
N GLY A 80 -0.01 2.11 11.29
CA GLY A 80 0.21 3.54 11.47
C GLY A 80 1.68 3.92 11.59
N GLU A 81 2.46 3.17 12.38
CA GLU A 81 3.91 3.38 12.51
C GLU A 81 4.64 3.20 11.16
N ILE A 82 4.26 2.21 10.35
CA ILE A 82 4.79 2.02 8.99
C ILE A 82 4.42 3.20 8.09
N LEU A 83 3.19 3.71 8.16
CA LEU A 83 2.75 4.86 7.37
C LEU A 83 3.54 6.13 7.73
N ASP A 84 3.79 6.35 9.02
CA ASP A 84 4.55 7.49 9.51
C ASP A 84 6.04 7.41 9.09
N GLU A 85 6.62 6.22 9.09
CA GLU A 85 8.01 5.99 8.64
C GLU A 85 8.16 6.13 7.11
N ILE A 86 7.26 5.51 6.36
CA ILE A 86 7.38 5.39 4.90
C ILE A 86 6.86 6.62 4.18
N GLN A 87 5.86 7.30 4.73
CA GLN A 87 5.11 8.40 4.10
C GLN A 87 4.73 8.06 2.65
N PRO A 88 3.94 7.00 2.42
CA PRO A 88 3.55 6.62 1.07
C PRO A 88 2.66 7.68 0.44
N ALA A 89 2.72 7.81 -0.89
CA ALA A 89 1.78 8.64 -1.63
C ALA A 89 0.38 8.00 -1.67
N VAL A 90 0.32 6.66 -1.64
CA VAL A 90 -0.95 5.91 -1.62
C VAL A 90 -0.79 4.52 -1.01
N VAL A 91 -1.87 4.07 -0.36
CA VAL A 91 -2.03 2.69 0.10
C VAL A 91 -2.88 1.92 -0.92
N ALA A 92 -2.34 0.83 -1.45
CA ALA A 92 -3.05 -0.11 -2.30
C ALA A 92 -3.47 -1.33 -1.47
N LEU A 93 -4.76 -1.61 -1.38
CA LEU A 93 -5.33 -2.64 -0.52
C LEU A 93 -6.04 -3.70 -1.35
N GLU A 94 -5.72 -4.97 -1.12
CA GLU A 94 -6.45 -6.06 -1.74
C GLU A 94 -7.90 -6.15 -1.20
N THR A 95 -8.85 -6.39 -2.10
CA THR A 95 -10.28 -6.51 -1.75
C THR A 95 -10.71 -7.92 -1.37
N SER A 96 -9.80 -8.90 -1.38
CA SER A 96 -10.08 -10.33 -1.22
C SER A 96 -11.20 -10.64 -0.22
N PHE A 97 -12.42 -10.80 -0.74
CA PHE A 97 -13.64 -11.19 -0.03
C PHE A 97 -14.04 -12.57 -0.53
N VAL A 98 -13.24 -13.58 -0.23
CA VAL A 98 -13.54 -14.97 -0.65
C VAL A 98 -13.62 -15.87 0.56
N GLY A 99 -14.69 -15.69 1.33
CA GLY A 99 -15.03 -16.59 2.43
C GLY A 99 -16.27 -17.40 2.10
N ARG A 100 -16.14 -18.73 1.95
CA ARG A 100 -17.29 -19.65 2.11
C ARG A 100 -17.91 -19.54 3.52
N ASN A 101 -17.18 -18.94 4.48
CA ASN A 101 -17.56 -18.80 5.88
C ASN A 101 -17.71 -17.31 6.26
N MET A 102 -18.93 -16.92 6.65
CA MET A 102 -19.28 -15.57 7.09
C MET A 102 -18.42 -15.08 8.27
N LYS A 103 -18.05 -15.97 9.20
CA LYS A 103 -17.23 -15.60 10.36
C LYS A 103 -15.85 -15.13 9.94
N THR A 104 -15.21 -15.84 9.02
CA THR A 104 -13.89 -15.46 8.51
C THR A 104 -13.96 -14.18 7.70
N ALA A 105 -15.01 -14.01 6.89
CA ALA A 105 -15.25 -12.77 6.14
C ALA A 105 -15.43 -11.56 7.07
N LEU A 106 -16.18 -11.71 8.17
CA LEU A 106 -16.36 -10.64 9.16
C LEU A 106 -15.04 -10.27 9.85
N ILE A 107 -14.24 -11.26 10.25
CA ILE A 107 -12.92 -11.03 10.86
C ILE A 107 -11.98 -10.30 9.89
N LEU A 108 -12.00 -10.70 8.62
CA LEU A 108 -11.20 -10.02 7.59
C LEU A 108 -11.69 -8.58 7.36
N GLY A 109 -13.00 -8.35 7.28
CA GLY A 109 -13.58 -7.01 7.18
C GLY A 109 -13.17 -6.10 8.34
N GLN A 110 -13.11 -6.63 9.57
CA GLN A 110 -12.61 -5.90 10.74
C GLN A 110 -11.11 -5.55 10.61
N ALA A 111 -10.27 -6.48 10.14
CA ALA A 111 -8.86 -6.22 9.90
C ALA A 111 -8.65 -5.16 8.81
N ARG A 112 -9.42 -5.24 7.72
CA ARG A 112 -9.42 -4.22 6.66
C ARG A 112 -9.84 -2.85 7.21
N GLY A 113 -10.90 -2.78 8.01
CA GLY A 113 -11.33 -1.55 8.67
C GLY A 113 -10.23 -0.93 9.54
N ALA A 114 -9.50 -1.75 10.30
CA ALA A 114 -8.35 -1.31 11.09
C ALA A 114 -7.22 -0.72 10.23
N LEU A 115 -6.94 -1.30 9.05
CA LEU A 115 -5.92 -0.80 8.12
C LEU A 115 -6.38 0.49 7.41
N ILE A 116 -7.60 0.51 6.89
CA ILE A 116 -8.19 1.66 6.19
C ILE A 116 -8.21 2.88 7.12
N THR A 117 -8.72 2.72 8.35
CA THR A 117 -8.78 3.81 9.31
C THR A 117 -7.40 4.35 9.70
N ALA A 118 -6.38 3.49 9.85
CA ALA A 118 -5.02 3.95 10.13
C ALA A 118 -4.45 4.82 9.00
N ALA A 119 -4.81 4.54 7.73
CA ALA A 119 -4.42 5.34 6.58
C ALA A 119 -5.22 6.64 6.48
N THR A 120 -6.55 6.58 6.57
CA THR A 120 -7.42 7.74 6.31
C THR A 120 -7.31 8.82 7.39
N ILE A 121 -7.05 8.47 8.66
CA ILE A 121 -6.77 9.47 9.71
C ILE A 121 -5.47 10.26 9.45
N ARG A 122 -4.57 9.72 8.62
CA ARG A 122 -3.34 10.40 8.15
C ARG A 122 -3.54 11.13 6.83
N ASN A 123 -4.79 11.25 6.37
CA ASN A 123 -5.15 11.79 5.06
C ASN A 123 -4.48 11.04 3.89
N LEU A 124 -4.14 9.77 4.08
CA LEU A 124 -3.61 8.95 3.00
C LEU A 124 -4.76 8.33 2.21
N PRO A 125 -4.68 8.38 0.87
CA PRO A 125 -5.63 7.72 -0.02
C PRO A 125 -5.49 6.20 0.11
N VAL A 126 -6.61 5.51 -0.05
CA VAL A 126 -6.66 4.05 -0.09
C VAL A 126 -7.34 3.65 -1.39
N LEU A 127 -6.64 2.88 -2.22
CA LEU A 127 -7.17 2.32 -3.46
C LEU A 127 -7.32 0.81 -3.30
N GLU A 128 -8.42 0.29 -3.84
CA GLU A 128 -8.83 -1.11 -3.68
C GLU A 128 -8.64 -1.90 -4.97
N PHE A 129 -8.06 -3.10 -4.87
CA PHE A 129 -7.76 -3.97 -6.00
C PHE A 129 -8.23 -5.41 -5.77
N SER A 130 -8.98 -5.96 -6.72
CA SER A 130 -9.40 -7.35 -6.68
C SER A 130 -8.27 -8.31 -7.05
N PRO A 131 -8.33 -9.57 -6.56
CA PRO A 131 -7.35 -10.59 -6.95
C PRO A 131 -7.27 -10.79 -8.46
N ALA A 132 -8.38 -10.60 -9.18
CA ALA A 132 -8.43 -10.71 -10.63
C ALA A 132 -7.67 -9.55 -11.30
N GLU A 133 -7.86 -8.32 -10.84
CA GLU A 133 -7.14 -7.14 -11.32
C GLU A 133 -5.63 -7.26 -11.07
N VAL A 134 -5.25 -7.66 -9.85
CA VAL A 134 -3.83 -7.85 -9.48
C VAL A 134 -3.17 -8.87 -10.41
N LYS A 135 -3.77 -10.07 -10.53
CA LYS A 135 -3.23 -11.10 -11.42
C LYS A 135 -3.14 -10.61 -12.86
N LEU A 136 -4.22 -10.06 -13.41
CA LEU A 136 -4.26 -9.58 -14.78
C LEU A 136 -3.17 -8.53 -15.06
N SER A 137 -2.96 -7.60 -14.12
CA SER A 137 -1.98 -6.52 -14.27
C SER A 137 -0.52 -6.99 -14.29
N ILE A 138 -0.23 -8.17 -13.75
CA ILE A 138 1.14 -8.71 -13.61
C ILE A 138 1.45 -9.72 -14.71
N VAL A 139 0.52 -10.63 -15.00
CA VAL A 139 0.73 -11.75 -15.93
C VAL A 139 0.14 -11.50 -17.32
N GLY A 140 -0.72 -10.49 -17.49
CA GLY A 140 -1.33 -10.13 -18.76
C GLY A 140 -2.54 -10.97 -19.20
N HIS A 141 -2.95 -11.99 -18.44
CA HIS A 141 -4.17 -12.78 -18.75
C HIS A 141 -4.96 -13.22 -17.51
N GLY A 142 -6.29 -13.26 -17.63
CA GLY A 142 -7.20 -13.48 -16.49
C GLY A 142 -7.18 -14.89 -15.88
N SER A 143 -6.63 -15.88 -16.59
CA SER A 143 -6.57 -17.29 -16.17
C SER A 143 -5.32 -17.66 -15.36
N ALA A 144 -4.41 -16.72 -15.10
CA ALA A 144 -3.18 -17.04 -14.39
C ALA A 144 -3.42 -17.55 -12.97
N SER A 145 -2.57 -18.50 -12.57
CA SER A 145 -2.52 -19.01 -11.21
C SER A 145 -1.86 -18.00 -10.27
N LYS A 146 -2.14 -18.12 -8.97
CA LYS A 146 -1.50 -17.32 -7.93
C LYS A 146 0.03 -17.50 -7.95
N GLN A 147 0.50 -18.73 -8.14
CA GLN A 147 1.93 -19.05 -8.19
C GLN A 147 2.63 -18.42 -9.40
N GLN A 148 1.96 -18.38 -10.57
CA GLN A 148 2.51 -17.70 -11.74
C GLN A 148 2.70 -16.21 -11.48
N MET A 149 1.71 -15.55 -10.87
CA MET A 149 1.82 -14.15 -10.47
C MET A 149 2.97 -13.93 -9.50
N GLN A 150 3.05 -14.73 -8.43
CA GLN A 150 4.12 -14.62 -7.43
C GLN A 150 5.52 -14.84 -8.03
N GLY A 151 5.67 -15.77 -8.99
CA GLY A 151 6.94 -16.00 -9.70
C GLY A 151 7.38 -14.85 -10.62
N MET A 152 6.47 -13.93 -10.99
CA MET A 152 6.80 -12.74 -11.77
C MET A 152 7.31 -11.59 -10.89
N ILE A 153 6.96 -11.56 -9.60
CA ILE A 153 7.30 -10.45 -8.69
C ILE A 153 8.81 -10.12 -8.67
N PRO A 154 9.72 -11.10 -8.52
CA PRO A 154 11.16 -10.80 -8.50
C PRO A 154 11.71 -10.32 -9.85
N GLN A 155 11.01 -10.60 -10.96
CA GLN A 155 11.44 -10.22 -12.30
C GLN A 155 11.02 -8.79 -12.66
N LEU A 156 9.97 -8.27 -12.02
CA LEU A 156 9.39 -6.97 -12.29
C LEU A 156 9.90 -5.85 -11.36
N ILE A 157 10.63 -6.21 -10.30
CA ILE A 157 11.04 -5.29 -9.25
C ILE A 157 12.56 -5.29 -9.10
N HIS A 158 13.16 -4.11 -9.28
CA HIS A 158 14.59 -3.92 -9.10
C HIS A 158 14.97 -3.80 -7.62
N GLY A 159 16.11 -4.38 -7.26
CA GLY A 159 16.70 -4.24 -5.93
C GLY A 159 16.05 -5.10 -4.85
N LEU A 160 15.14 -6.01 -5.21
CA LEU A 160 14.62 -7.04 -4.29
C LEU A 160 15.78 -7.98 -3.89
N LYS A 161 16.00 -8.14 -2.58
CA LYS A 161 17.22 -8.78 -2.04
C LYS A 161 17.04 -10.25 -1.66
N HIS A 162 15.81 -10.75 -1.70
CA HIS A 162 15.43 -12.08 -1.25
C HIS A 162 14.21 -12.56 -2.03
N ASP A 163 13.98 -13.88 -2.02
CA ASP A 163 12.73 -14.43 -2.51
C ASP A 163 11.61 -14.09 -1.52
N PRO A 164 10.57 -13.36 -1.94
CA PRO A 164 9.51 -12.93 -1.03
C PRO A 164 8.68 -14.13 -0.58
N SER A 165 8.23 -14.10 0.67
CA SER A 165 7.19 -15.03 1.15
C SER A 165 5.88 -14.84 0.38
N GLU A 166 4.95 -15.80 0.45
CA GLU A 166 3.67 -15.70 -0.27
C GLU A 166 2.90 -14.42 0.09
N ASP A 167 2.79 -14.10 1.39
CA ASP A 167 2.10 -12.90 1.89
C ASP A 167 2.82 -11.60 1.41
N GLU A 168 4.16 -11.62 1.33
CA GLU A 168 4.93 -10.48 0.79
C GLU A 168 4.75 -10.32 -0.72
N ALA A 169 4.77 -11.42 -1.46
CA ALA A 169 4.62 -11.42 -2.91
C ALA A 169 3.23 -10.91 -3.32
N ASP A 170 2.18 -11.29 -2.58
CA ASP A 170 0.83 -10.80 -2.80
C ASP A 170 0.75 -9.28 -2.55
N ALA A 171 1.30 -8.79 -1.45
CA ALA A 171 1.32 -7.35 -1.14
C ALA A 171 2.16 -6.54 -2.16
N LEU A 172 3.30 -7.07 -2.62
CA LEU A 172 4.09 -6.46 -3.70
C LEU A 172 3.31 -6.45 -5.02
N GLY A 173 2.55 -7.51 -5.30
CA GLY A 173 1.66 -7.59 -6.47
C GLY A 173 0.57 -6.52 -6.44
N VAL A 174 -0.05 -6.29 -5.28
CA VAL A 174 -1.03 -5.21 -5.08
C VAL A 174 -0.41 -3.83 -5.33
N ALA A 175 0.82 -3.59 -4.84
CA ALA A 175 1.56 -2.36 -5.11
C ALA A 175 1.89 -2.19 -6.61
N LEU A 176 2.31 -3.24 -7.30
CA LEU A 176 2.57 -3.23 -8.74
C LEU A 176 1.29 -2.95 -9.54
N CYS A 177 0.18 -3.59 -9.17
CA CYS A 177 -1.12 -3.36 -9.81
C CYS A 177 -1.53 -1.88 -9.72
N CYS A 178 -1.35 -1.28 -8.54
CA CYS A 178 -1.54 0.14 -8.32
C CYS A 178 -0.64 0.98 -9.23
N LEU A 179 0.65 0.69 -9.32
CA LEU A 179 1.57 1.39 -10.23
C LEU A 179 1.18 1.27 -11.72
N HIS A 180 0.67 0.12 -12.14
CA HIS A 180 0.24 -0.10 -13.53
C HIS A 180 -1.08 0.62 -13.86
N ARG A 181 -1.93 0.86 -12.86
CA ARG A 181 -3.16 1.64 -13.03
C ARG A 181 -2.78 3.09 -13.30
N LYS A 182 -3.33 3.71 -14.35
CA LYS A 182 -3.12 5.13 -14.66
C LYS A 182 -3.87 6.02 -13.67
N ILE A 183 -3.37 6.07 -12.43
CA ILE A 183 -3.99 6.68 -11.25
C ILE A 183 -4.22 8.21 -11.37
N ARG A 184 -3.63 8.89 -12.37
CA ARG A 184 -3.75 10.35 -12.55
C ARG A 184 -5.20 10.85 -12.73
N GLU A 185 -6.11 10.05 -13.28
CA GLU A 185 -7.49 10.49 -13.54
C GLU A 185 -8.39 10.31 -12.31
N GLU A 186 -8.33 9.15 -11.65
CA GLU A 186 -9.15 8.83 -10.47
C GLU A 186 -8.83 9.70 -9.24
N TRP A 187 -7.61 10.21 -9.13
CA TRP A 187 -7.24 11.14 -8.05
C TRP A 187 -7.88 12.51 -8.17
N ARG A 188 -8.05 13.01 -9.40
CA ARG A 188 -8.77 14.28 -9.60
C ARG A 188 -10.21 14.14 -9.12
N ASP A 189 -10.81 12.98 -9.35
CA ASP A 189 -12.18 12.70 -8.96
C ASP A 189 -12.31 12.50 -7.44
N PHE A 190 -11.38 11.79 -6.80
CA PHE A 190 -11.36 11.62 -5.34
C PHE A 190 -11.10 12.93 -4.58
N ALA A 191 -10.21 13.80 -5.07
CA ALA A 191 -10.01 15.10 -4.45
C ALA A 191 -11.29 15.97 -4.53
N SER A 192 -11.98 15.90 -5.68
CA SER A 192 -13.22 16.66 -5.92
C SER A 192 -14.42 16.17 -5.10
N SER A 193 -14.46 14.90 -4.71
CA SER A 193 -15.58 14.36 -3.91
C SER A 193 -15.55 14.76 -2.44
N ARG A 194 -14.36 15.04 -1.87
CA ARG A 194 -14.21 15.48 -0.47
C ARG A 194 -14.50 16.96 -0.22
N GLU A 195 -14.53 17.79 -1.27
CA GLU A 195 -14.93 19.20 -1.17
C GLU A 195 -16.45 19.37 -1.15
N ASN A 196 -17.20 18.32 -1.51
CA ASN A 196 -18.65 18.35 -1.65
C ASN A 196 -19.42 17.61 -0.52
N ASP A 197 -18.70 17.05 0.47
CA ASP A 197 -19.23 16.41 1.69
C ASP A 197 -18.93 17.26 2.93
#